data_AF-A0ABD6F8Z2-F1
#
_entry.id   AF-A0ABD6F8Z2-F1
#
_cell.length_a   1.000
_cell.length_b   1.000
_cell.length_c   1.000
_cell.angle_alpha   90.00
_cell.angle_beta   90.00
_cell.angle_gamma   90.00
#
_symmetry.space_group_name_H-M   'P 1'
#
loop_
_entity.id
_entity.type
_entity.pdbx_description
1 polymer ?
#
loop_
_entity_poly.entity_id
_entity_poly.type
_entity_poly.pdbx_seq_one_letter_code
_entity_poly.pdbx_strand_id
1 'polypeptide(L)'
;MSAPTPAQTRTALHALLWRWFDRNILDLGRQMRWSYLPPLMVYMAAGVSGLTGIVGTFFVKEYLGLSAAFLAALGFWAGLPWALKMPLGHLVDLIWRWKSWLIYLGAGLIALSLLIMIGLIAHRDAMAAVMSVETWFVLSALLSPVGYVIQDVVADAMTVEAVPRVHPDGTPVSERDRKA
;
A
#
# COMPACT_ATOMS: atom_id res chain seq x y z
N MET A 1 -16.05 -8.76 -53.84
CA MET A 1 -15.89 -8.84 -52.38
C MET A 1 -17.02 -8.05 -51.75
N SER A 2 -18.04 -8.72 -51.21
CA SER A 2 -19.17 -8.10 -50.53
C SER A 2 -18.71 -7.58 -49.16
N ALA A 3 -19.05 -6.32 -48.85
CA ALA A 3 -18.72 -5.72 -47.57
C ALA A 3 -19.41 -6.49 -46.42
N PRO A 4 -18.75 -6.67 -45.27
CA PRO A 4 -19.33 -7.35 -44.11
C PRO A 4 -20.59 -6.61 -43.64
N THR A 5 -21.63 -7.37 -43.34
CA THR A 5 -22.89 -6.80 -42.86
C THR A 5 -22.72 -6.22 -41.45
N PRO A 6 -23.50 -5.20 -41.04
CA PRO A 6 -23.39 -4.57 -39.72
C PRO A 6 -23.48 -5.57 -38.54
N ALA A 7 -24.20 -6.68 -38.72
CA ALA A 7 -24.30 -7.77 -37.75
C ALA A 7 -22.99 -8.56 -37.60
N GLN A 8 -22.28 -8.86 -38.70
CA GLN A 8 -20.99 -9.57 -38.67
C GLN A 8 -19.92 -8.72 -37.99
N THR A 9 -19.92 -7.40 -38.22
CA THR A 9 -18.98 -6.46 -37.59
C THR A 9 -19.19 -6.37 -36.07
N ARG A 10 -20.44 -6.39 -35.59
CA ARG A 10 -20.75 -6.39 -34.13
C ARG A 10 -20.29 -7.67 -33.44
N THR A 11 -20.49 -8.83 -34.06
CA THR A 11 -20.03 -10.12 -33.49
C THR A 11 -18.51 -10.21 -33.45
N ALA A 12 -17.82 -9.69 -34.47
CA ALA A 12 -16.36 -9.63 -34.49
C ALA A 12 -15.78 -8.70 -33.41
N LEU A 13 -16.40 -7.53 -33.20
CA LEU A 13 -16.04 -6.60 -32.11
C LEU A 13 -16.24 -7.23 -30.73
N HIS A 14 -17.36 -7.92 -30.50
CA HIS A 14 -17.62 -8.59 -29.23
C HIS A 14 -16.60 -9.72 -28.97
N ALA A 15 -16.27 -10.52 -29.98
CA ALA A 15 -15.25 -11.57 -29.85
C ALA A 15 -13.84 -11.01 -29.60
N LEU A 16 -13.49 -9.88 -30.22
CA LEU A 16 -12.23 -9.18 -29.98
C LEU A 16 -12.17 -8.61 -28.56
N LEU A 17 -13.23 -7.94 -28.10
CA LEU A 17 -13.33 -7.40 -26.74
C LEU A 17 -13.27 -8.53 -25.70
N TRP A 18 -13.93 -9.65 -25.96
CA TRP A 18 -13.91 -10.78 -25.04
C TRP A 18 -12.54 -11.47 -24.98
N ARG A 19 -11.87 -11.67 -26.12
CA ARG A 19 -10.49 -12.18 -26.15
C ARG A 19 -9.51 -11.23 -25.49
N TRP A 20 -9.69 -9.92 -25.69
CA TRP A 20 -8.90 -8.91 -25.01
C TRP A 20 -9.12 -8.98 -23.50
N PHE A 21 -10.37 -9.05 -23.04
CA PHE A 21 -10.70 -9.14 -21.62
C PHE A 21 -10.17 -10.43 -20.98
N ASP A 22 -10.34 -11.57 -21.65
CA ASP A 22 -9.82 -12.85 -21.16
C ASP A 22 -8.31 -12.80 -21.00
N ARG A 23 -7.60 -12.26 -22.00
CA ARG A 23 -6.14 -12.21 -22.00
C ARG A 23 -5.54 -11.15 -21.07
N ASN A 24 -6.24 -10.05 -20.82
CA ASN A 24 -5.72 -8.94 -20.01
C ASN A 24 -6.27 -8.89 -18.59
N ILE A 25 -7.35 -9.60 -18.27
CA ILE A 25 -7.97 -9.56 -16.93
C ILE A 25 -8.09 -10.98 -16.36
N LEU A 26 -8.76 -11.89 -17.07
CA LEU A 26 -9.00 -13.24 -16.55
C LEU A 26 -7.71 -14.07 -16.48
N ASP A 27 -6.79 -13.88 -17.42
CA ASP A 27 -5.51 -14.56 -17.44
C ASP A 27 -4.62 -14.18 -16.24
N LEU A 28 -4.63 -12.90 -15.82
CA LEU A 28 -3.95 -12.49 -14.58
C LEU A 28 -4.51 -13.21 -13.35
N GLY A 29 -5.83 -13.36 -13.27
CA GLY A 29 -6.47 -14.12 -12.20
C GLY A 29 -6.06 -15.61 -12.19
N ARG A 30 -5.90 -16.22 -13.38
CA ARG A 30 -5.43 -17.62 -13.50
C ARG A 30 -3.96 -17.79 -13.11
N GLN A 31 -3.15 -16.75 -13.31
CA GLN A 31 -1.73 -16.74 -12.96
C GLN A 31 -1.46 -16.36 -11.51
N MET A 32 -2.50 -16.00 -10.73
CA MET A 32 -2.35 -15.57 -9.35
C MET A 32 -1.85 -16.71 -8.46
N ARG A 33 -0.77 -16.46 -7.70
CA ARG A 33 -0.14 -17.44 -6.80
C ARG A 33 -0.36 -17.05 -5.35
N TRP A 34 -0.44 -18.04 -4.45
CA TRP A 34 -0.55 -17.79 -3.01
C TRP A 34 0.62 -16.98 -2.45
N SER A 35 1.83 -17.14 -3.01
CA SER A 35 3.02 -16.36 -2.65
C SER A 35 2.88 -14.85 -2.91
N TYR A 36 1.94 -14.43 -3.77
CA TYR A 36 1.69 -13.02 -4.05
C TYR A 36 0.80 -12.36 -3.01
N LEU A 37 0.04 -13.15 -2.23
CA LEU A 37 -0.93 -12.59 -1.28
C LEU A 37 -0.31 -11.72 -0.19
N PRO A 38 0.80 -12.10 0.49
CA PRO A 38 1.33 -11.27 1.57
C PRO A 38 1.72 -9.84 1.14
N PRO A 39 2.51 -9.61 0.06
CA PRO A 39 2.79 -8.25 -0.39
C PRO A 39 1.53 -7.55 -0.93
N LEU A 40 0.63 -8.26 -1.62
CA LEU A 40 -0.63 -7.68 -2.10
C LEU A 40 -1.53 -7.21 -0.96
N MET A 41 -1.58 -7.91 0.17
CA MET A 41 -2.34 -7.50 1.35
C MET A 41 -1.79 -6.21 1.96
N VAL A 42 -0.46 -6.05 1.99
CA VAL A 42 0.18 -4.82 2.43
C VAL A 42 -0.19 -3.65 1.51
N TYR A 43 -0.06 -3.84 0.19
CA TYR A 43 -0.42 -2.79 -0.77
C TYR A 43 -1.91 -2.47 -0.74
N MET A 44 -2.78 -3.46 -0.55
CA MET A 44 -4.22 -3.24 -0.39
C MET A 44 -4.50 -2.40 0.86
N ALA A 45 -3.88 -2.72 2.00
CA ALA A 45 -4.03 -1.94 3.22
C ALA A 45 -3.54 -0.49 3.03
N ALA A 46 -2.39 -0.30 2.38
CA ALA A 46 -1.88 1.02 2.02
C ALA A 46 -2.86 1.77 1.08
N GLY A 47 -3.46 1.10 0.10
CA GLY A 47 -4.46 1.70 -0.79
C GLY A 47 -5.72 2.16 -0.06
N VAL A 48 -6.24 1.35 0.86
CA VAL A 48 -7.41 1.71 1.69
C VAL A 48 -7.12 2.90 2.60
N SER A 49 -5.87 3.06 3.05
CA SER A 49 -5.46 4.18 3.91
C SER A 49 -5.73 5.56 3.29
N GLY A 50 -5.66 5.70 1.96
CA GLY A 50 -5.96 6.95 1.28
C GLY A 50 -7.36 7.47 1.56
N LEU A 51 -8.34 6.57 1.71
CA LEU A 51 -9.72 6.93 2.08
C LEU A 51 -9.78 7.55 3.48
N THR A 52 -9.03 6.99 4.43
CA THR A 52 -8.93 7.53 5.79
C THR A 52 -8.20 8.87 5.85
N GLY A 53 -7.19 9.07 4.98
CA GLY A 53 -6.45 10.33 4.88
C GLY A 53 -7.29 11.51 4.39
N ILE A 54 -8.23 11.27 3.47
CA ILE A 54 -9.17 12.29 2.98
C ILE A 54 -10.06 12.77 4.13
N VAL A 55 -10.69 11.83 4.85
CA VAL A 55 -11.56 12.14 6.00
C VAL A 55 -10.78 12.87 7.08
N GLY A 56 -9.53 12.44 7.35
CA GLY A 56 -8.65 13.09 8.32
C GLY A 56 -8.35 14.55 8.00
N THR A 57 -8.08 14.89 6.73
CA THR A 57 -7.69 16.26 6.35
C THR A 57 -8.81 17.28 6.53
N PHE A 58 -10.05 16.91 6.17
CA PHE A 58 -11.22 17.76 6.39
C PHE A 58 -11.56 17.89 7.88
N PHE A 59 -11.54 16.76 8.60
CA PHE A 59 -11.87 16.73 10.02
C PHE A 59 -10.88 17.52 10.88
N VAL A 60 -9.57 17.41 10.64
CA VAL A 60 -8.55 18.07 11.47
C VAL A 60 -8.65 19.59 11.42
N LYS A 61 -8.90 20.16 10.24
CA LYS A 61 -9.02 21.61 10.08
C LYS A 61 -10.24 22.15 10.81
N GLU A 62 -11.38 21.47 10.69
CA GLU A 62 -12.66 21.93 11.25
C GLU A 62 -12.81 21.60 12.75
N TYR A 63 -12.29 20.45 13.19
CA TYR A 63 -12.50 19.93 14.55
C TYR A 63 -11.37 20.27 15.53
N LEU A 64 -10.12 20.25 15.07
CA LEU A 64 -8.95 20.55 15.91
C LEU A 64 -8.51 22.02 15.83
N GLY A 65 -9.04 22.79 14.87
CA GLY A 65 -8.75 24.23 14.73
C GLY A 65 -7.30 24.54 14.33
N LEU A 66 -6.58 23.56 13.77
CA LEU A 66 -5.19 23.73 13.36
C LEU A 66 -5.06 24.62 12.12
N SER A 67 -4.04 25.48 12.11
CA SER A 67 -3.82 26.41 11.00
C SER A 67 -3.40 25.66 9.71
N ALA A 68 -3.82 26.18 8.55
CA ALA A 68 -3.45 25.59 7.26
C ALA A 68 -1.93 25.57 7.04
N ALA A 69 -1.21 26.61 7.49
CA ALA A 69 0.25 26.67 7.41
C ALA A 69 0.92 25.56 8.24
N PHE A 70 0.40 25.28 9.44
CA PHE A 70 0.89 24.19 10.28
C PHE A 70 0.66 22.83 9.63
N LEU A 71 -0.54 22.59 9.10
CA LEU A 71 -0.87 21.34 8.42
C LEU A 71 -0.01 21.13 7.16
N ALA A 72 0.26 22.19 6.39
CA ALA A 72 1.15 22.12 5.24
C ALA A 72 2.59 21.76 5.65
N ALA A 73 3.11 22.40 6.70
CA ALA A 73 4.44 22.08 7.24
C ALA A 73 4.50 20.63 7.75
N LEU A 74 3.50 20.18 8.50
CA LEU A 74 3.41 18.81 8.98
C LEU A 74 3.31 17.81 7.83
N GLY A 75 2.53 18.13 6.79
CA GLY A 75 2.43 17.32 5.57
C GLY A 75 3.78 17.15 4.86
N PHE A 76 4.60 18.20 4.81
CA PHE A 76 5.97 18.10 4.31
C PHE A 76 6.81 17.10 5.12
N TRP A 77 6.79 17.21 6.46
CA TRP A 77 7.52 16.29 7.34
C TRP A 77 7.01 14.85 7.26
N ALA A 78 5.69 14.68 7.16
CA ALA A 78 5.04 13.39 6.98
C ALA A 78 5.39 12.72 5.63
N GLY A 79 5.83 13.49 4.64
CA GLY A 79 6.32 12.99 3.35
C GLY A 79 7.77 12.48 3.39
N LEU A 80 8.59 12.86 4.37
CA LEU A 80 10.00 12.48 4.42
C LEU A 80 10.26 10.97 4.48
N PRO A 81 9.50 10.15 5.23
CA PRO A 81 9.69 8.71 5.23
C PRO A 81 9.67 8.11 3.83
N TRP A 82 8.80 8.60 2.95
CA TRP A 82 8.71 8.14 1.55
C TRP A 82 9.95 8.50 0.74
N ALA A 83 10.51 9.69 0.93
CA ALA A 83 11.76 10.09 0.28
C ALA A 83 12.93 9.22 0.74
N LEU A 84 12.90 8.74 2.00
CA LEU A 84 13.91 7.86 2.58
C LEU A 84 13.65 6.37 2.34
N LYS A 85 12.62 6.01 1.57
CA LYS A 85 12.24 4.61 1.39
C LYS A 85 13.36 3.75 0.80
N MET A 86 14.15 4.31 -0.11
CA MET A 86 15.25 3.57 -0.76
C MET A 86 16.36 3.19 0.23
N PRO A 87 16.90 4.12 1.05
CA PRO A 87 17.76 3.76 2.17
C PRO A 87 17.13 2.77 3.16
N LEU A 88 15.84 2.94 3.49
CA LEU A 88 15.14 2.04 4.42
C LEU A 88 15.02 0.63 3.85
N GLY A 89 14.76 0.49 2.55
CA GLY A 89 14.76 -0.80 1.86
C GLY A 89 16.10 -1.52 1.99
N HIS A 90 17.21 -0.79 1.77
CA HIS A 90 18.53 -1.35 1.99
C HIS A 90 18.76 -1.82 3.44
N LEU A 91 18.28 -1.06 4.44
CA LEU A 91 18.35 -1.49 5.83
C LEU A 91 17.52 -2.75 6.08
N VAL A 92 16.32 -2.84 5.51
CA VAL A 92 15.45 -4.02 5.61
C VAL A 92 16.11 -5.26 4.98
N ASP A 93 16.79 -5.10 3.85
CA ASP A 93 17.54 -6.19 3.21
C ASP A 93 18.62 -6.77 4.14
N LEU A 94 19.33 -5.91 4.89
CA LEU A 94 20.36 -6.34 5.84
C LEU A 94 19.80 -7.16 7.01
N ILE A 95 18.56 -6.87 7.44
CA ILE A 95 17.90 -7.53 8.56
C ILE A 95 16.79 -8.50 8.12
N TRP A 96 16.82 -8.95 6.86
CA TRP A 96 15.77 -9.75 6.20
C TRP A 96 15.26 -10.95 7.01
N ARG A 97 16.13 -11.57 7.82
CA ARG A 97 15.78 -12.68 8.75
C ARG A 97 14.59 -12.34 9.65
N TRP A 98 14.36 -11.06 9.95
CA TRP A 98 13.32 -10.56 10.85
C TRP A 98 12.13 -9.94 10.11
N LYS A 99 11.92 -10.24 8.82
CA LYS A 99 10.84 -9.65 7.99
C LYS A 99 9.47 -9.63 8.66
N SER A 100 9.06 -10.71 9.33
CA SER A 100 7.76 -10.77 10.02
C SER A 100 7.65 -9.72 11.13
N TRP A 101 8.73 -9.50 11.89
CA TRP A 101 8.76 -8.48 12.94
C TRP A 101 8.68 -7.07 12.36
N LEU A 102 9.27 -6.81 11.19
CA LEU A 102 9.16 -5.52 10.51
C LEU A 102 7.72 -5.25 10.04
N ILE A 103 7.02 -6.27 9.55
CA ILE A 103 5.60 -6.16 9.17
C ILE A 103 4.76 -5.80 10.41
N TYR A 104 4.98 -6.50 11.54
CA TYR A 104 4.27 -6.21 12.79
C TYR A 104 4.63 -4.84 13.37
N LEU A 105 5.88 -4.41 13.25
CA LEU A 105 6.30 -3.07 13.65
C LEU A 105 5.57 -2.01 12.85
N GLY A 106 5.56 -2.11 11.52
CA GLY A 106 4.84 -1.18 10.65
C GLY A 106 3.34 -1.15 10.96
N ALA A 107 2.72 -2.33 11.13
CA ALA A 107 1.32 -2.46 11.52
C ALA A 107 1.05 -1.82 12.89
N GLY A 108 1.94 -2.00 13.86
CA GLY A 108 1.84 -1.43 15.19
C GLY A 108 1.92 0.10 15.19
N LEU A 109 2.79 0.68 14.36
CA LEU A 109 2.89 2.13 14.19
C LEU A 109 1.61 2.72 13.57
N ILE A 110 1.06 2.07 12.54
CA ILE A 110 -0.21 2.46 11.92
C ILE A 110 -1.36 2.33 12.93
N ALA A 111 -1.44 1.21 13.65
CA ALA A 111 -2.47 0.98 14.66
C ALA A 111 -2.39 2.03 15.77
N LEU A 112 -1.20 2.34 16.26
CA LEU A 112 -1.00 3.37 17.29
C LEU A 112 -1.43 4.77 16.79
N SER A 113 -1.08 5.12 15.55
CA SER A 113 -1.54 6.36 14.91
C SER A 113 -3.07 6.45 14.90
N LEU A 114 -3.74 5.38 14.44
CA LEU A 114 -5.20 5.32 14.40
C LEU A 114 -5.82 5.37 15.80
N LEU A 115 -5.23 4.69 16.79
CA LEU A 115 -5.69 4.73 18.18
C LEU A 115 -5.58 6.14 18.77
N ILE A 116 -4.50 6.87 18.48
CA ILE A 116 -4.36 8.27 18.88
C ILE A 116 -5.46 9.12 18.21
N MET A 117 -5.72 8.93 16.91
CA MET A 117 -6.80 9.65 16.23
C MET A 117 -8.17 9.35 16.84
N ILE A 118 -8.46 8.09 17.13
CA ILE A 118 -9.70 7.68 17.81
C ILE A 118 -9.77 8.33 19.20
N GLY A 119 -8.68 8.34 19.95
CA GLY A 119 -8.61 8.98 21.27
C GLY A 119 -8.85 10.49 21.22
N LEU A 120 -8.26 11.19 20.24
CA LEU A 120 -8.48 12.62 20.03
C LEU A 120 -9.93 12.95 19.69
N ILE A 121 -10.64 12.03 19.04
CA ILE A 121 -12.06 12.19 18.66
C ILE A 121 -12.98 11.84 19.85
N ALA A 122 -12.74 10.71 20.51
CA ALA A 122 -13.64 10.16 21.53
C ALA A 122 -13.40 10.71 22.94
N HIS A 123 -12.15 11.06 23.27
CA HIS A 123 -11.69 11.36 24.63
C HIS A 123 -10.75 12.57 24.67
N ARG A 124 -11.09 13.64 23.94
CA ARG A 124 -10.26 14.84 23.78
C ARG A 124 -9.73 15.41 25.10
N ASP A 125 -10.59 15.62 26.09
CA ASP A 125 -10.20 16.23 27.37
C ASP A 125 -9.20 15.37 28.15
N ALA A 126 -9.39 14.04 28.14
CA ALA A 126 -8.49 13.11 28.78
C ALA A 126 -7.11 13.07 28.07
N MET A 127 -7.11 13.14 26.74
CA MET A 127 -5.86 13.23 25.96
C MET A 127 -5.14 14.56 26.23
N ALA A 128 -5.88 15.67 26.26
CA ALA A 128 -5.37 17.01 26.52
C ALA A 128 -4.75 17.16 27.92
N ALA A 129 -5.17 16.34 28.88
CA ALA A 129 -4.57 16.30 30.22
C ALA A 129 -3.15 15.69 30.23
N VAL A 130 -2.79 14.88 29.22
CA VAL A 130 -1.45 14.26 29.11
C VAL A 130 -0.49 15.15 28.32
N MET A 131 -0.91 15.60 27.14
CA MET A 131 -0.17 16.57 26.32
C MET A 131 -1.12 17.30 25.38
N SER A 132 -0.63 18.37 24.74
CA SER A 132 -1.47 19.18 23.87
C SER A 132 -2.06 18.36 22.72
N VAL A 133 -3.26 18.75 22.28
CA VAL A 133 -3.96 18.12 21.17
C VAL A 133 -3.11 18.18 19.89
N GLU A 134 -2.39 19.28 19.69
CA GLU A 134 -1.48 19.44 18.56
C GLU A 134 -0.32 18.44 18.63
N THR A 135 0.26 18.20 19.81
CA THR A 135 1.35 17.22 19.96
C THR A 135 0.88 15.79 19.69
N TRP A 136 -0.28 15.40 20.22
CA TRP A 136 -0.91 14.11 19.89
C TRP A 136 -1.16 13.96 18.39
N PHE A 137 -1.66 15.02 17.75
CA PHE A 137 -1.90 15.01 16.32
C PHE A 137 -0.62 14.88 15.51
N VAL A 138 0.43 15.64 15.84
CA VAL A 138 1.75 15.53 15.18
C VAL A 138 2.32 14.12 15.33
N LEU A 139 2.28 13.56 16.53
CA LEU A 139 2.77 12.20 16.78
C LEU A 139 2.02 11.19 15.89
N SER A 140 0.69 11.24 15.89
CA SER A 140 -0.12 10.38 15.06
C SER A 140 0.19 10.54 13.56
N ALA A 141 0.29 11.78 13.09
CA ALA A 141 0.53 12.10 11.69
C ALA A 141 1.91 11.65 11.19
N LEU A 142 2.90 11.53 12.07
CA LEU A 142 4.24 11.03 11.74
C LEU A 142 4.33 9.50 11.85
N LEU A 143 3.65 8.88 12.81
CA LEU A 143 3.66 7.42 13.01
C LEU A 143 3.13 6.66 11.79
N SER A 144 2.01 7.12 11.22
CA SER A 144 1.34 6.43 10.12
C SER A 144 2.21 6.30 8.84
N PRO A 145 2.77 7.39 8.28
CA PRO A 145 3.65 7.30 7.11
C PRO A 145 4.89 6.44 7.35
N VAL A 146 5.49 6.49 8.54
CA VAL A 146 6.64 5.64 8.89
C VAL A 146 6.23 4.16 8.88
N GLY A 147 5.09 3.83 9.48
CA GLY A 147 4.56 2.47 9.48
C GLY A 147 4.27 1.96 8.06
N TYR A 148 3.63 2.77 7.22
CA TYR A 148 3.36 2.43 5.83
C TYR A 148 4.63 2.21 5.03
N VAL A 149 5.63 3.09 5.15
CA VAL A 149 6.90 2.94 4.42
C VAL A 149 7.64 1.68 4.85
N ILE A 150 7.68 1.36 6.14
CA ILE A 150 8.27 0.10 6.63
C ILE A 150 7.57 -1.10 5.98
N GLN A 151 6.24 -1.09 5.90
CA GLN A 151 5.51 -2.18 5.25
C GLN A 151 5.73 -2.21 3.73
N ASP A 152 5.78 -1.06 3.06
CA ASP A 152 6.06 -0.92 1.62
C ASP A 152 7.42 -1.52 1.26
N VAL A 153 8.49 -1.13 1.96
CA VAL A 153 9.83 -1.64 1.66
C VAL A 153 9.97 -3.14 1.94
N VAL A 154 9.28 -3.66 2.96
CA VAL A 154 9.25 -5.11 3.22
C VAL A 154 8.48 -5.83 2.12
N ALA A 155 7.32 -5.29 1.70
CA ALA A 155 6.54 -5.86 0.61
C ALA A 155 7.32 -5.86 -0.71
N ASP A 156 8.02 -4.77 -1.03
CA ASP A 156 8.91 -4.65 -2.19
C ASP A 156 9.97 -5.76 -2.17
N ALA A 157 10.62 -5.99 -1.02
CA ALA A 157 11.60 -7.06 -0.86
C ALA A 157 10.98 -8.47 -0.92
N MET A 158 9.73 -8.66 -0.47
CA MET A 158 9.02 -9.94 -0.57
C MET A 158 8.74 -10.35 -2.02
N THR A 159 8.68 -9.41 -2.97
CA THR A 159 8.51 -9.73 -4.39
C THR A 159 9.66 -10.59 -4.95
N VAL A 160 10.86 -10.49 -4.38
CA VAL A 160 12.01 -11.32 -4.76
C VAL A 160 11.82 -12.79 -4.40
N GLU A 161 11.18 -13.06 -3.25
CA GLU A 161 10.84 -14.43 -2.83
C GLU A 161 9.66 -15.01 -3.60
N ALA A 162 8.81 -14.15 -4.16
CA ALA A 162 7.66 -14.55 -4.94
C ALA A 162 8.04 -15.09 -6.34
N VAL A 163 9.27 -14.86 -6.82
CA VAL A 163 9.76 -15.35 -8.12
C VAL A 163 9.89 -16.89 -8.08
N PRO A 164 9.19 -17.63 -8.97
CA PRO A 164 9.28 -19.08 -9.04
C PRO A 164 10.72 -19.52 -9.35
N ARG A 165 11.30 -20.36 -8.49
CA ARG A 165 12.60 -20.99 -8.73
C ARG A 165 12.49 -22.34 -9.45
N VAL A 166 11.28 -22.90 -9.51
CA VAL A 166 10.98 -24.23 -10.02
C VAL A 166 9.71 -24.16 -10.86
N HIS A 167 9.72 -24.81 -12.01
CA HIS A 167 8.55 -25.00 -12.87
C HIS A 167 7.53 -25.94 -12.20
N PRO A 168 6.26 -25.95 -12.64
CA PRO A 168 5.23 -26.86 -12.12
C PRO A 168 5.56 -28.35 -12.25
N ASP A 169 6.51 -28.71 -13.10
CA ASP A 169 7.01 -30.06 -13.34
C ASP A 169 8.22 -30.45 -12.46
N GLY A 170 8.65 -29.56 -11.56
CA GLY A 170 9.80 -29.79 -10.67
C GLY A 170 11.16 -29.43 -11.28
N THR A 171 11.23 -28.94 -12.52
CA THR A 171 12.48 -28.54 -13.14
C THR A 171 12.92 -27.13 -12.68
N PRO A 172 14.23 -26.87 -12.47
CA PRO A 172 14.71 -25.53 -12.10
C PRO A 172 14.43 -24.54 -13.23
N VAL A 173 13.86 -23.37 -12.91
CA VAL A 173 13.70 -22.29 -13.89
C VAL A 173 15.08 -21.73 -14.23
N SER A 174 15.42 -21.67 -15.53
CA SER A 174 16.73 -21.20 -15.97
C SER A 174 16.95 -19.71 -15.61
N GLU A 175 18.20 -19.30 -15.39
CA GLU A 175 18.57 -17.89 -15.14
C GLU A 175 18.11 -16.93 -16.25
N ARG A 176 17.98 -17.42 -17.50
CA ARG A 176 17.46 -16.64 -18.64
C ARG A 176 15.95 -16.45 -18.57
N ASP A 177 15.22 -17.47 -18.13
CA ASP A 177 13.75 -17.40 -18.02
C ASP A 177 13.29 -16.65 -16.75
N ARG A 178 14.19 -16.45 -15.77
CA ARG A 178 13.93 -15.63 -14.57
C ARG A 178 13.99 -14.10 -14.80
N LYS A 179 14.54 -13.64 -15.93
CA LYS A 179 14.78 -12.20 -16.23
C LYS A 179 13.92 -11.65 -17.38
N ALA A 180 13.10 -12.49 -18.00
CA ALA A 180 12.14 -12.13 -19.05
C ALA A 180 10.77 -11.84 -18.45
#